data_AF-A0A2N2FF01-F1
#
_entry.id   AF-A0A2N2FF01-F1
#
_cell.length_a   1.000
_cell.length_b   1.000
_cell.length_c   1.000
_cell.angle_alpha   90.00
_cell.angle_beta   90.00
_cell.angle_gamma   90.00
#
_symmetry.space_group_name_H-M   'P 1'
#
loop_
_entity.id
_entity.type
_entity.pdbx_description
1 polymer ?
#
loop_
_entity_poly.entity_id
_entity_poly.type
_entity_poly.pdbx_seq_one_letter_code
_entity_poly.pdbx_strand_id
1 'polypeptide(L)' 'MDICIKGARAICEAVGENPKQINFLVAELGLPAWRRGGAGSWRALPEDLKRWMLQQRNSHLPIANDAQAPVLTDCKGT' A
#
# COMPACT_ATOMS: atom_id res chain seq x y z
N MET A 1 -7.51 14.75 -14.93
CA MET A 1 -7.11 13.38 -14.55
C MET A 1 -5.60 13.32 -14.64
N ASP A 2 -4.92 13.24 -13.50
CA ASP A 2 -3.46 13.30 -13.48
C ASP A 2 -2.87 11.94 -13.84
N ILE A 3 -2.03 11.92 -14.87
CA ILE A 3 -1.38 10.70 -15.38
C ILE A 3 -0.33 10.19 -14.38
N CYS A 4 0.39 11.08 -13.69
CA CYS A 4 1.38 10.71 -12.69
C CYS A 4 1.58 11.79 -11.63
N ILE A 5 1.86 11.36 -10.40
CA ILE A 5 2.33 12.24 -9.31
C ILE A 5 3.81 12.50 -9.52
N LYS A 6 4.22 13.77 -9.38
CA LYS A 6 5.60 14.22 -9.64
C LYS A 6 6.20 14.80 -8.37
N GLY A 7 7.43 14.40 -8.07
CA GLY A 7 8.21 14.91 -6.95
C GLY A 7 8.09 14.03 -5.71
N ALA A 8 9.20 13.90 -4.99
CA ALA A 8 9.29 13.07 -3.79
C ALA A 8 8.27 13.49 -2.73
N ARG A 9 8.14 14.80 -2.51
CA ARG A 9 7.22 15.37 -1.54
C ARG A 9 5.77 14.96 -1.82
N ALA A 10 5.29 15.20 -3.03
CA ALA A 10 3.90 14.89 -3.40
C ALA A 10 3.60 13.38 -3.32
N ILE A 11 4.55 12.54 -3.73
CA ILE A 11 4.40 11.08 -3.66
C ILE A 11 4.32 10.62 -2.20
N CYS A 12 5.26 11.07 -1.36
CA CYS A 12 5.30 10.69 0.05
C CYS A 12 4.10 11.26 0.83
N GLU A 13 3.69 12.50 0.58
CA GLU A 13 2.48 13.08 1.17
C GLU A 13 1.21 12.27 0.78
N ALA A 14 1.14 11.77 -0.45
CA ALA A 14 0.01 10.95 -0.90
C ALA A 14 -0.08 9.58 -0.20
N VAL A 15 1.04 9.01 0.23
CA VAL A 15 1.07 7.74 0.97
C VAL A 15 1.21 7.89 2.49
N GLY A 16 1.34 9.14 2.99
CA GLY A 16 1.50 9.43 4.41
C GLY A 16 2.91 9.23 4.96
N GLU A 17 3.93 9.21 4.10
CA GLU A 17 5.31 8.93 4.46
C GLU A 17 6.19 10.20 4.48
N ASN A 18 7.37 10.10 5.10
CA ASN A 18 8.32 11.20 5.13
C ASN A 18 9.03 11.37 3.77
N PRO A 19 8.98 12.55 3.11
CA PRO A 19 9.65 12.80 1.84
C PRO A 19 11.16 12.52 1.83
N LYS A 20 11.83 12.64 2.99
CA LYS A 20 13.27 12.35 3.14
C LYS A 20 13.60 10.87 3.00
N GLN A 21 12.61 10.00 3.17
CA GLN A 21 12.79 8.54 3.14
C GLN A 21 12.46 7.92 1.78
N ILE A 22 12.16 8.71 0.74
CA ILE A 22 11.76 8.15 -0.56
C ILE A 22 12.79 7.17 -1.15
N ASN A 23 14.09 7.43 -0.96
CA ASN A 23 15.14 6.51 -1.44
C ASN A 23 15.03 5.14 -0.73
N PHE A 24 14.83 5.16 0.59
CA PHE A 24 14.64 3.94 1.39
C PHE A 24 13.33 3.25 1.04
N LEU A 25 12.22 3.99 0.90
CA LEU A 25 10.92 3.44 0.53
C LEU A 25 10.95 2.72 -0.82
N VAL A 26 11.64 3.29 -1.81
CA VAL A 26 11.76 2.68 -3.14
C VAL A 26 12.72 1.50 -3.13
N ALA A 27 13.87 1.61 -2.45
CA ALA A 27 14.89 0.56 -2.44
C ALA A 27 14.51 -0.64 -1.56
N GLU A 28 14.02 -0.39 -0.35
CA GLU A 28 13.81 -1.42 0.69
C GLU A 28 12.34 -1.87 0.78
N LEU A 29 11.40 -0.95 0.63
CA LEU A 29 9.96 -1.22 0.79
C LEU A 29 9.20 -1.35 -0.54
N GLY A 30 9.93 -1.27 -1.67
CA GLY A 30 9.38 -1.46 -3.01
C GLY A 30 8.30 -0.45 -3.39
N LEU A 31 8.36 0.79 -2.87
CA LEU A 31 7.45 1.86 -3.27
C LEU A 31 7.51 2.03 -4.81
N PRO A 32 6.38 2.00 -5.54
CA PRO A 32 6.35 2.04 -7.00
C PRO A 32 6.54 3.49 -7.51
N ALA A 33 7.71 4.06 -7.21
CA ALA A 33 8.14 5.36 -7.67
C ALA A 33 9.50 5.24 -8.38
N TRP A 34 9.67 5.99 -9.47
CA TRP A 34 10.88 5.90 -10.29
C TRP A 34 11.40 7.26 -10.74
N ARG A 35 12.65 7.27 -11.22
CA ARG A 35 13.31 8.40 -11.89
C ARG A 35 13.81 7.94 -13.25
N ARG A 36 13.76 8.81 -14.25
CA ARG A 36 14.27 8.50 -15.59
C ARG A 36 15.80 8.69 -15.58
N GLY A 37 16.56 7.61 -15.76
CA GLY A 37 18.03 7.66 -15.80
C GLY A 37 18.68 8.02 -14.47
N GLY A 38 18.03 7.72 -13.33
CA GLY A 38 18.57 7.99 -11.99
C GLY A 38 18.59 9.46 -11.56
N ALA A 39 18.28 10.40 -12.46
CA ALA A 39 18.26 11.84 -12.19
C ALA A 39 16.86 12.45 -12.36
N GLY A 40 16.67 13.65 -11.81
CA GLY A 40 15.44 14.42 -11.93
C GLY A 40 14.33 14.05 -10.94
N SER A 41 13.12 14.51 -11.24
CA SER A 41 11.95 14.35 -10.36
C SER A 41 11.47 12.90 -10.30
N TRP A 42 11.15 12.45 -9.09
CA TRP A 42 10.42 11.21 -8.85
C TRP A 42 9.06 11.24 -9.51
N ARG A 43 8.61 10.08 -9.98
CA ARG A 43 7.30 9.87 -10.59
C ARG A 43 6.68 8.61 -10.04
N ALA A 44 5.38 8.64 -9.83
CA ALA A 44 4.60 7.46 -9.48
C ALA A 44 3.24 7.52 -10.17
N LEU A 45 2.71 6.36 -10.53
CA LEU A 45 1.33 6.27 -11.00
C LEU A 45 0.40 6.23 -9.78
N PRO A 46 -0.70 7.02 -9.77
CA PRO A 46 -1.66 6.99 -8.67
C PRO A 46 -2.23 5.58 -8.41
N GLU A 47 -2.45 4.79 -9.47
CA GLU A 47 -2.97 3.44 -9.36
C GLU A 47 -1.98 2.48 -8.68
N ASP A 48 -0.69 2.60 -8.98
CA ASP A 48 0.35 1.77 -8.37
C ASP A 48 0.53 2.11 -6.88
N LEU A 49 0.51 3.41 -6.54
CA LEU A 49 0.53 3.85 -5.13
C LEU A 49 -0.68 3.31 -4.37
N LYS A 50 -1.86 3.31 -4.98
CA LYS A 50 -3.07 2.74 -4.37
C LYS A 50 -2.91 1.23 -4.13
N ARG A 51 -2.37 0.48 -5.10
CA ARG A 51 -2.11 -0.96 -4.94
C ARG A 51 -1.09 -1.24 -3.84
N TRP A 52 -0.01 -0.46 -3.79
CA TRP A 52 1.00 -0.56 -2.75
C TRP A 52 0.41 -0.28 -1.36
N MET A 53 -0.38 0.78 -1.20
CA MET A 53 -1.08 1.08 0.06
C MET A 53 -2.03 -0.02 0.49
N LEU A 54 -2.77 -0.63 -0.44
CA LEU A 54 -3.65 -1.76 -0.14
C LEU A 54 -2.87 -2.97 0.37
N GLN A 55 -1.71 -3.27 -0.21
CA GLN A 55 -0.83 -4.33 0.26
C GLN A 55 -0.32 -4.03 1.66
N GLN A 56 0.23 -2.83 1.90
CA GLN A 56 0.69 -2.40 3.21
C GLN A 56 -0.41 -2.50 4.27
N ARG A 57 -1.61 -2.01 3.95
CA ARG A 57 -2.79 -2.11 4.82
C ARG A 57 -3.11 -3.56 5.15
N ASN A 58 -3.17 -4.44 4.16
CA ASN A 58 -3.51 -5.85 4.39
C ASN A 58 -2.42 -6.60 5.18
N SER A 59 -1.16 -6.18 5.09
CA SER A 59 -0.05 -6.75 5.89
C SER A 59 -0.06 -6.29 7.35
N HIS A 60 -0.59 -5.09 7.63
CA HIS A 60 -0.61 -4.51 8.99
C HIS A 60 -1.95 -4.63 9.69
N LEU A 61 -3.04 -4.88 8.95
CA LEU A 61 -4.30 -5.24 9.56
C LEU A 61 -4.15 -6.64 10.17
N PRO A 62 -4.51 -6.84 11.45
CA PRO A 62 -4.65 -8.19 11.96
C PRO A 62 -5.63 -8.92 11.04
N ILE A 63 -5.28 -10.17 10.67
CA ILE A 63 -6.22 -11.05 9.98
C ILE A 63 -7.47 -11.04 10.86
N ALA A 64 -8.57 -10.50 10.34
CA ALA A 64 -9.84 -10.57 11.03
C ALA A 64 -10.09 -12.07 11.27
N ASN A 65 -9.98 -12.48 12.53
CA ASN A 65 -10.24 -13.85 12.95
C ASN A 65 -11.75 -14.07 13.00
N ASP A 66 -12.43 -13.75 11.89
CA ASP A 66 -13.88 -13.78 11.73
C ASP A 66 -14.27 -14.69 10.55
N ALA A 67 -13.60 -15.83 10.46
CA ALA A 67 -14.23 -17.03 9.94
C ALA A 67 -14.79 -17.84 11.13
N GLN A 68 -15.63 -17.20 11.95
CA GLN A 68 -16.60 -17.94 12.74
C GLN A 68 -17.66 -18.45 11.76
N ALA A 69 -17.41 -19.61 11.16
CA ALA A 69 -18.49 -20.36 10.53
C ALA A 69 -19.54 -20.63 11.63
N PRO A 70 -20.83 -20.37 11.40
CA PRO A 70 -21.84 -20.86 12.31
C PRO A 70 -21.78 -22.39 12.24
N VAL A 71 -21.21 -23.01 13.29
CA VAL A 71 -21.43 -24.44 13.53
C VAL A 71 -22.92 -24.58 13.79
N LEU A 72 -23.62 -25.05 12.76
CA LEU A 72 -25.01 -25.45 12.81
C LEU A 72 -25.21 -26.37 14.02
N THR A 73 -26.13 -25.95 14.87
CA THR A 73 -26.65 -26.70 15.99
C THR A 73 -27.39 -27.92 15.45
N ASP A 74 -26.85 -29.13 15.62
CA ASP A 74 -27.69 -30.33 15.53
C ASP A 74 -28.22 -30.66 16.93
N CYS A 75 -29.42 -30.16 17.17
CA CYS A 75 -30.31 -30.65 18.21
C CYS A 75 -30.72 -32.08 17.86
N LYS A 76 -30.26 -33.07 18.62
CA LYS A 76 -31.01 -34.31 18.83
C LYS A 76 -30.98 -34.73 20.29
N GLY A 77 -32.08 -34.40 20.99
CA GLY A 77 -32.73 -35.40 21.85
C GLY A 77 -33.09 -36.61 20.98
N THR A 78 -33.11 -37.84 21.49
CA THR A 78 -33.76 -38.34 22.70
C THR A 78 -33.10 -39.66 23.04
#